data_AF-R6Z200-F1
#
_entry.id   AF-R6Z200-F1
#
_cell.length_a   1.000
_cell.length_b   1.000
_cell.length_c   1.000
_cell.angle_alpha   90.00
_cell.angle_beta   90.00
_cell.angle_gamma   90.00
#
_symmetry.space_group_name_H-M   'P 1'
#
loop_
_entity.id
_entity.type
_entity.pdbx_description
1 polymer ?
#
loop_
_entity_poly.entity_id
_entity_poly.type
_entity_poly.pdbx_seq_one_letter_code
_entity_poly.pdbx_strand_id
1 'polypeptide(L)'
;MEKELTYKEIRKNKEINTLLERGNEVLGSLGYTDHSAAHAAKVADTAGKILEKLGYSGREAELSRIAGYMHDIGNSVNRCDHAHTGAILGWQILRELGMSLKEAAVVMSAVGNHDEKTGTAVDPISAALILADKTDVRRNRVRNKVKASFDAHDRVNYAALSSRLVIQKEKKVIQMELELDDSMCSVMDYFEIFLERMLMCRRAAEVLGCRFKLTANGSKLC
;
A
#
# COMPACT_ATOMS: atom_id res chain seq x y z
N MET A 1 -16.99 10.96 24.25
CA MET A 1 -15.55 11.31 24.35
C MET A 1 -14.88 10.81 23.10
N GLU A 2 -14.04 11.64 22.47
CA GLU A 2 -13.19 11.19 21.37
C GLU A 2 -12.19 10.16 21.87
N LYS A 3 -11.94 9.13 21.06
CA LYS A 3 -11.06 8.02 21.39
C LYS A 3 -9.87 7.98 20.43
N GLU A 4 -8.67 7.88 20.98
CA GLU A 4 -7.48 7.55 20.19
C GLU A 4 -7.53 6.06 19.84
N LEU A 5 -8.09 5.73 18.68
CA LEU A 5 -8.10 4.35 18.19
C LEU A 5 -6.68 3.90 17.82
N THR A 6 -6.42 2.62 18.08
CA THR A 6 -5.16 1.97 17.71
C THR A 6 -5.34 1.04 16.51
N TYR A 7 -4.30 0.85 15.72
CA TYR A 7 -4.18 -0.17 14.67
C TYR A 7 -4.54 -1.56 15.21
N LYS A 8 -4.18 -1.88 16.45
CA LYS A 8 -4.53 -3.17 17.06
C LYS A 8 -6.04 -3.36 17.20
N GLU A 9 -6.78 -2.31 17.49
CA GLU A 9 -8.25 -2.34 17.56
C GLU A 9 -8.86 -2.41 16.17
N ILE A 10 -8.37 -1.59 15.23
CA ILE A 10 -8.79 -1.60 13.83
C ILE A 10 -8.59 -2.97 13.19
N ARG A 11 -7.45 -3.61 13.44
CA ARG A 11 -7.13 -4.96 12.95
C ARG A 11 -8.08 -6.04 13.47
N LYS A 12 -8.65 -5.84 14.66
CA LYS A 12 -9.61 -6.77 15.27
C LYS A 12 -11.07 -6.42 14.96
N ASN A 13 -11.32 -5.29 14.31
CA ASN A 13 -12.68 -4.84 14.03
C ASN A 13 -13.35 -5.77 13.02
N LYS A 14 -14.52 -6.32 13.39
CA LYS A 14 -15.26 -7.30 12.58
C LYS A 14 -15.73 -6.72 11.25
N GLU A 15 -16.23 -5.49 11.25
CA GLU A 15 -16.77 -4.83 10.06
C GLU A 15 -15.67 -4.59 9.02
N ILE A 16 -14.53 -4.03 9.44
CA ILE A 16 -13.37 -3.80 8.57
C ILE A 16 -12.88 -5.11 7.96
N ASN A 17 -12.75 -6.17 8.76
CA ASN A 17 -12.30 -7.47 8.25
C ASN A 17 -13.30 -8.10 7.28
N THR A 18 -14.61 -7.92 7.51
CA THR A 18 -15.66 -8.41 6.60
C THR A 18 -15.56 -7.72 5.24
N LEU A 19 -15.30 -6.40 5.22
CA LEU A 19 -15.11 -5.65 3.98
C LEU A 19 -13.82 -6.06 3.25
N LEU A 20 -12.70 -6.26 3.97
CA LEU A 20 -11.46 -6.76 3.39
C LEU A 20 -11.63 -8.15 2.76
N GLU A 21 -12.30 -9.07 3.46
CA GLU A 21 -12.59 -10.41 2.95
C GLU A 21 -13.42 -10.35 1.68
N ARG A 22 -14.52 -9.57 1.69
CA ARG A 22 -15.37 -9.39 0.52
C ARG A 22 -14.63 -8.74 -0.65
N GLY A 23 -13.81 -7.72 -0.39
CA GLY A 23 -13.00 -7.09 -1.42
C GLY A 23 -12.00 -8.07 -2.04
N ASN A 24 -11.40 -8.94 -1.23
CA ASN A 24 -10.50 -9.98 -1.70
C ASN A 24 -11.19 -11.00 -2.61
N GLU A 25 -12.44 -11.38 -2.32
CA GLU A 25 -13.26 -12.25 -3.17
C GLU A 25 -13.63 -11.60 -4.52
N VAL A 26 -14.04 -10.33 -4.47
CA VAL A 26 -14.38 -9.54 -5.67
C VAL A 26 -13.18 -9.46 -6.60
N LEU A 27 -12.02 -9.08 -6.07
CA LEU A 27 -10.78 -8.99 -6.84
C LEU A 27 -10.32 -10.34 -7.38
N GLY A 28 -10.45 -11.41 -6.58
CA GLY A 28 -10.15 -12.77 -7.04
C GLY A 28 -11.03 -13.21 -8.21
N SER A 29 -12.32 -12.85 -8.20
CA SER A 29 -13.26 -13.15 -9.28
C SER A 29 -12.93 -12.39 -10.58
N LEU A 30 -12.28 -11.23 -10.46
CA LEU A 30 -11.84 -10.39 -11.58
C LEU A 30 -10.41 -10.71 -12.06
N GLY A 31 -9.73 -11.68 -11.43
CA GLY A 31 -8.37 -12.09 -11.81
C GLY A 31 -7.24 -11.24 -11.21
N TYR A 32 -7.54 -10.33 -10.28
CA TYR A 32 -6.50 -9.55 -9.59
C TYR A 32 -5.74 -10.36 -8.53
N THR A 33 -4.56 -9.87 -8.17
CA THR A 33 -3.71 -10.44 -7.12
C THR A 33 -4.39 -10.44 -5.73
N ASP A 34 -3.77 -11.12 -4.77
CA ASP A 34 -4.21 -11.14 -3.38
C ASP A 34 -4.18 -9.74 -2.75
N HIS A 35 -5.32 -9.36 -2.17
CA HIS A 35 -5.53 -8.14 -1.39
C HIS A 35 -6.18 -8.51 -0.04
N SER A 36 -5.74 -9.65 0.53
CA SER A 36 -6.27 -10.16 1.78
C SER A 36 -5.86 -9.31 2.99
N ALA A 37 -6.39 -9.64 4.16
CA ALA A 37 -5.95 -9.07 5.43
C ALA A 37 -4.43 -9.22 5.67
N ALA A 38 -3.76 -10.20 5.03
CA ALA A 38 -2.31 -10.34 5.11
C ALA A 38 -1.56 -9.27 4.32
N HIS A 39 -2.09 -8.85 3.16
CA HIS A 39 -1.58 -7.71 2.42
C HIS A 39 -1.81 -6.41 3.21
N ALA A 40 -3.05 -6.16 3.64
CA ALA A 40 -3.40 -4.98 4.44
C ALA A 40 -2.53 -4.85 5.71
N ALA A 41 -2.28 -5.96 6.42
CA ALA A 41 -1.41 -5.96 7.61
C ALA A 41 0.05 -5.63 7.29
N LYS A 42 0.57 -6.10 6.14
CA LYS A 42 1.94 -5.78 5.70
C LYS A 42 2.08 -4.32 5.28
N VAL A 43 1.08 -3.79 4.58
CA VAL A 43 1.03 -2.36 4.21
C VAL A 43 1.00 -1.49 5.47
N ALA A 44 0.12 -1.81 6.42
CA ALA A 44 0.06 -1.12 7.71
C ALA A 44 1.41 -1.11 8.44
N ASP A 45 2.02 -2.29 8.62
CA ASP A 45 3.31 -2.44 9.31
C ASP A 45 4.43 -1.66 8.61
N THR A 46 4.50 -1.74 7.28
CA THR A 46 5.49 -1.01 6.49
C THR A 46 5.28 0.51 6.59
N ALA A 47 4.05 1.00 6.50
CA ALA A 47 3.72 2.43 6.60
C ALA A 47 4.14 3.01 7.96
N GLY A 48 3.84 2.30 9.05
CA GLY A 48 4.29 2.69 10.38
C GLY A 48 5.81 2.71 10.51
N LYS A 49 6.49 1.67 10.00
CA LYS A 49 7.96 1.57 10.02
C LYS A 49 8.66 2.69 9.24
N ILE A 50 8.09 3.14 8.12
CA ILE A 50 8.62 4.27 7.35
C ILE A 50 8.65 5.51 8.24
N LEU A 51 7.52 5.86 8.85
CA LEU A 51 7.39 7.06 9.68
C LEU A 51 8.28 6.99 10.93
N GLU A 52 8.31 5.85 11.62
CA GLU A 52 9.16 5.63 12.79
C GLU A 52 10.65 5.80 12.45
N LYS A 53 11.12 5.19 11.36
CA LYS A 53 12.53 5.29 10.96
C LYS A 53 12.90 6.71 10.54
N LEU A 54 11.98 7.48 9.98
CA LEU A 54 12.22 8.87 9.62
C LEU A 54 12.11 9.83 10.81
N GLY A 55 11.59 9.37 11.96
CA GLY A 55 11.51 10.14 13.20
C GLY A 55 10.22 10.97 13.35
N TYR A 56 9.15 10.59 12.65
CA TYR A 56 7.81 11.14 12.90
C TYR A 56 7.25 10.64 14.23
N SER A 57 6.18 11.29 14.72
CA SER A 57 5.59 10.95 16.01
C SER A 57 4.98 9.53 16.01
N GLY A 58 4.90 8.93 17.20
CA GLY A 58 4.24 7.64 17.38
C GLY A 58 2.77 7.67 16.95
N ARG A 59 2.09 8.83 17.08
CA ARG A 59 0.71 8.97 16.64
C ARG A 59 0.58 9.01 15.13
N GLU A 60 1.46 9.70 14.41
CA GLU A 60 1.48 9.68 12.93
C GLU A 60 1.74 8.27 12.39
N ALA A 61 2.68 7.54 13.00
CA ALA A 61 2.93 6.13 12.65
C ALA A 61 1.72 5.22 12.95
N GLU A 62 0.96 5.52 14.00
CA GLU A 62 -0.28 4.80 14.31
C GLU A 62 -1.39 5.08 13.29
N LEU A 63 -1.56 6.34 12.88
CA LEU A 63 -2.54 6.72 11.86
C LEU A 63 -2.20 6.15 10.48
N SER A 64 -0.91 6.07 10.12
CA SER A 64 -0.49 5.43 8.87
C SER A 64 -0.71 3.92 8.87
N ARG A 65 -0.58 3.25 10.02
CA ARG A 65 -0.98 1.85 10.18
C ARG A 65 -2.47 1.64 10.02
N ILE A 66 -3.29 2.51 10.60
CA ILE A 66 -4.75 2.46 10.45
C ILE A 66 -5.14 2.65 8.99
N ALA A 67 -4.61 3.69 8.33
CA ALA A 67 -4.84 3.94 6.91
C ALA A 67 -4.38 2.76 6.05
N GLY A 68 -3.19 2.21 6.29
CA GLY A 68 -2.67 1.05 5.56
C GLY A 68 -3.48 -0.22 5.75
N TYR A 69 -4.09 -0.45 6.91
CA TYR A 69 -4.94 -1.61 7.09
C TYR A 69 -6.31 -1.45 6.40
N MET A 70 -6.80 -0.23 6.28
CA MET A 70 -8.11 0.08 5.73
C MET A 70 -8.11 0.45 4.24
N HIS A 71 -6.94 0.68 3.63
CA HIS A 71 -6.84 1.32 2.31
C HIS A 71 -7.66 0.64 1.20
N ASP A 72 -7.76 -0.69 1.26
CA ASP A 72 -8.41 -1.51 0.23
C ASP A 72 -9.86 -1.91 0.54
N ILE A 73 -10.47 -1.45 1.63
CA ILE A 73 -11.85 -1.88 1.98
C ILE A 73 -12.88 -1.48 0.91
N GLY A 74 -12.59 -0.47 0.09
CA GLY A 74 -13.44 -0.07 -1.03
C GLY A 74 -13.56 -1.11 -2.14
N ASN A 75 -12.61 -2.05 -2.24
CA ASN A 75 -12.69 -3.15 -3.20
C ASN A 75 -13.90 -4.08 -2.92
N SER A 76 -14.47 -4.04 -1.72
CA SER A 76 -15.75 -4.72 -1.40
C SER A 76 -16.92 -4.19 -2.23
N VAL A 77 -16.83 -2.95 -2.71
CA VAL A 77 -17.82 -2.29 -3.56
C VAL A 77 -17.44 -2.43 -5.03
N ASN A 78 -16.25 -1.98 -5.41
CA ASN A 78 -15.72 -2.10 -6.77
C ASN A 78 -14.20 -1.85 -6.79
N ARG A 79 -13.50 -2.38 -7.81
CA ARG A 79 -12.09 -2.01 -8.08
C ARG A 79 -11.95 -0.57 -8.57
N CYS A 80 -12.90 -0.12 -9.39
CA CYS A 80 -12.98 1.25 -9.86
C CYS A 80 -13.24 2.16 -8.66
N ASP A 81 -12.39 3.17 -8.49
CA ASP A 81 -12.49 4.14 -7.39
C ASP A 81 -12.50 3.51 -5.98
N HIS A 82 -11.82 2.36 -5.80
CA HIS A 82 -11.74 1.70 -4.50
C HIS A 82 -11.09 2.59 -3.42
N ALA A 83 -10.17 3.47 -3.80
CA ALA A 83 -9.59 4.46 -2.88
C ALA A 83 -10.67 5.43 -2.35
N HIS A 84 -11.53 5.97 -3.21
CA HIS A 84 -12.58 6.91 -2.82
C HIS A 84 -13.69 6.23 -2.01
N THR A 85 -14.19 5.08 -2.48
CA THR A 85 -15.21 4.31 -1.75
C THR A 85 -14.67 3.80 -0.41
N GLY A 86 -13.42 3.35 -0.38
CA GLY A 86 -12.72 2.97 0.84
C GLY A 86 -12.55 4.12 1.83
N ALA A 87 -12.27 5.33 1.35
CA ALA A 87 -12.21 6.52 2.18
C ALA A 87 -13.57 6.85 2.82
N ILE A 88 -14.66 6.78 2.04
CA ILE A 88 -16.02 7.04 2.54
C ILE A 88 -16.44 6.00 3.58
N LEU A 89 -16.22 4.71 3.31
CA LEU A 89 -16.48 3.62 4.26
C LEU A 89 -15.65 3.80 5.54
N GLY A 90 -14.35 4.11 5.38
CA GLY A 90 -13.45 4.31 6.50
C GLY A 90 -13.85 5.49 7.38
N TRP A 91 -14.25 6.61 6.77
CA TRP A 91 -14.78 7.77 7.49
C TRP A 91 -15.98 7.42 8.38
N GLN A 92 -16.94 6.66 7.85
CA GLN A 92 -18.10 6.23 8.62
C GLN A 92 -17.69 5.33 9.79
N ILE A 93 -16.94 4.26 9.52
CA ILE A 93 -16.54 3.27 10.52
C ILE A 93 -15.74 3.93 11.65
N LEU A 94 -14.76 4.78 11.31
CA LEU A 94 -13.91 5.42 12.31
C LEU A 94 -14.70 6.38 13.22
N ARG A 95 -15.69 7.09 12.66
CA ARG A 95 -16.59 7.96 13.43
C ARG A 95 -17.48 7.16 14.37
N GLU A 96 -18.05 6.06 13.91
CA GLU A 96 -18.90 5.19 14.73
C GLU A 96 -18.11 4.53 15.87
N LEU A 97 -16.81 4.25 15.65
CA LEU A 97 -15.89 3.78 16.68
C LEU A 97 -15.41 4.89 17.65
N GLY A 98 -15.83 6.13 17.42
CA GLY A 98 -15.53 7.28 18.29
C GLY A 98 -14.16 7.93 18.06
N MET A 99 -13.50 7.68 16.93
CA MET A 99 -12.27 8.40 16.56
C MET A 99 -12.55 9.91 16.47
N SER A 100 -11.58 10.74 16.85
CA SER A 100 -11.67 12.19 16.65
C SER A 100 -11.89 12.52 15.17
N LEU A 101 -12.70 13.54 14.88
CA LEU A 101 -13.00 13.92 13.50
C LEU A 101 -11.75 14.33 12.73
N LYS A 102 -10.78 14.96 13.42
CA LYS A 102 -9.50 15.38 12.84
C LYS A 102 -8.69 14.17 12.34
N GLU A 103 -8.58 13.12 13.14
CA GLU A 103 -7.81 11.93 12.77
C GLU A 103 -8.54 11.06 11.76
N ALA A 104 -9.87 10.93 11.89
CA ALA A 104 -10.69 10.25 10.90
C ALA A 104 -10.55 10.91 9.52
N ALA A 105 -10.48 12.24 9.46
CA ALA A 105 -10.28 12.99 8.22
C ALA A 105 -8.90 12.74 7.61
N VAL A 106 -7.85 12.66 8.45
CA VAL A 106 -6.49 12.33 8.02
C VAL A 106 -6.41 10.91 7.43
N VAL A 107 -6.99 9.92 8.12
CA VAL A 107 -7.03 8.54 7.64
C VAL A 107 -7.82 8.43 6.34
N MET A 108 -9.02 9.05 6.30
CA MET A 108 -9.86 9.11 5.10
C MET A 108 -9.10 9.73 3.92
N SER A 109 -8.41 10.85 4.13
CA SER A 109 -7.62 11.53 3.10
C SER A 109 -6.50 10.65 2.58
N ALA A 110 -5.77 9.97 3.48
CA ALA A 110 -4.70 9.05 3.10
C ALA A 110 -5.23 7.89 2.25
N VAL A 111 -6.34 7.27 2.66
CA VAL A 111 -6.99 6.21 1.89
C VAL A 111 -7.50 6.73 0.54
N GLY A 112 -8.10 7.92 0.47
CA GLY A 112 -8.60 8.46 -0.78
C GLY A 112 -7.52 8.76 -1.83
N ASN A 113 -6.28 8.96 -1.37
CA ASN A 113 -5.16 9.40 -2.22
C ASN A 113 -4.15 8.29 -2.58
N HIS A 114 -4.42 7.02 -2.24
CA HIS A 114 -3.42 5.96 -2.39
C HIS A 114 -3.41 5.26 -3.77
N ASP A 115 -4.43 5.44 -4.61
CA ASP A 115 -4.49 4.83 -5.95
C ASP A 115 -3.82 5.69 -7.03
N GLU A 116 -3.18 5.03 -7.98
CA GLU A 116 -2.36 5.64 -9.02
C GLU A 116 -3.14 6.57 -9.95
N LYS A 117 -4.43 6.29 -10.20
CA LYS A 117 -5.21 7.03 -11.20
C LYS A 117 -5.62 8.42 -10.73
N THR A 118 -5.91 8.58 -9.44
CA THR A 118 -6.54 9.78 -8.89
C THR A 118 -5.82 10.34 -7.67
N GLY A 119 -4.89 9.60 -7.10
CA GLY A 119 -4.25 9.92 -5.83
C GLY A 119 -2.94 10.68 -5.95
N THR A 120 -2.61 11.41 -4.89
CA THR A 120 -1.27 11.99 -4.67
C THR A 120 -0.97 12.05 -3.18
N ALA A 121 0.28 11.82 -2.79
CA ALA A 121 0.68 12.08 -1.40
C ALA A 121 0.50 13.57 -1.07
N VAL A 122 -0.17 13.87 0.04
CA VAL A 122 -0.45 15.24 0.50
C VAL A 122 0.12 15.54 1.88
N ASP A 123 0.47 14.51 2.64
CA ASP A 123 1.01 14.59 3.99
C ASP A 123 1.89 13.35 4.28
N PRO A 124 2.59 13.29 5.44
CA PRO A 124 3.44 12.15 5.76
C PRO A 124 2.68 10.80 5.83
N ILE A 125 1.42 10.81 6.26
CA ILE A 125 0.62 9.59 6.48
C ILE A 125 0.22 8.97 5.13
N SER A 126 -0.32 9.78 4.21
CA SER A 126 -0.61 9.39 2.83
C SER A 126 0.65 8.97 2.08
N ALA A 127 1.76 9.68 2.27
CA ALA A 127 3.04 9.32 1.66
C ALA A 127 3.55 7.95 2.12
N ALA A 128 3.51 7.67 3.43
CA ALA A 128 3.92 6.38 3.98
C ALA A 128 3.00 5.25 3.51
N LEU A 129 1.69 5.49 3.41
CA LEU A 129 0.75 4.53 2.86
C LEU A 129 1.06 4.17 1.40
N ILE A 130 1.22 5.18 0.53
CA ILE A 130 1.54 4.98 -0.88
C ILE A 130 2.83 4.16 -1.03
N LEU A 131 3.89 4.55 -0.34
CA LEU A 131 5.16 3.81 -0.37
C LEU A 131 4.99 2.37 0.11
N ALA A 132 4.22 2.14 1.16
CA ALA A 132 4.00 0.81 1.71
C ALA A 132 3.20 -0.11 0.77
N ASP A 133 2.13 0.40 0.15
CA ASP A 133 1.31 -0.39 -0.79
C ASP A 133 2.06 -0.64 -2.10
N LYS A 134 2.53 0.41 -2.76
CA LYS A 134 3.10 0.31 -4.12
C LYS A 134 4.43 -0.43 -4.16
N THR A 135 5.10 -0.61 -3.02
CA THR A 135 6.33 -1.42 -2.92
C THR A 135 6.06 -2.86 -2.45
N ASP A 136 4.81 -3.23 -2.14
CA ASP A 136 4.44 -4.62 -1.80
C ASP A 136 4.27 -5.52 -3.04
N VAL A 137 5.37 -5.70 -3.77
CA VAL A 137 5.46 -6.61 -4.92
C VAL A 137 5.99 -7.96 -4.46
N ARG A 138 5.19 -9.02 -4.63
CA ARG A 138 5.56 -10.37 -4.19
C ARG A 138 4.89 -11.46 -5.02
N ARG A 139 5.65 -12.50 -5.31
CA ARG A 139 5.18 -13.73 -5.97
C ARG A 139 3.99 -14.40 -5.28
N ASN A 140 3.95 -14.36 -3.95
CA ASN A 140 2.88 -15.02 -3.19
C ASN A 140 1.51 -14.30 -3.27
N ARG A 141 1.45 -13.08 -3.83
CA ARG A 141 0.20 -12.39 -4.14
C ARG A 141 -0.45 -12.89 -5.44
N VAL A 142 0.28 -13.63 -6.28
CA VAL A 142 -0.26 -14.18 -7.52
C VAL A 142 -1.18 -15.36 -7.20
N ARG A 143 -2.48 -15.16 -7.45
CA ARG A 143 -3.52 -16.18 -7.23
C ARG A 143 -3.44 -17.28 -8.26
N ASN A 144 -3.29 -16.88 -9.53
CA ASN A 144 -3.22 -17.79 -10.66
C ASN A 144 -2.04 -18.75 -10.49
N LYS A 145 -2.31 -20.06 -10.54
CA LYS A 145 -1.27 -21.10 -10.44
C LYS A 145 -0.84 -21.63 -11.80
N VAL A 146 -1.56 -21.28 -12.86
CA VAL A 146 -1.30 -21.76 -14.23
C VAL A 146 -0.49 -20.70 -14.96
N LYS A 147 0.86 -20.86 -14.94
CA LYS A 147 1.82 -19.91 -15.54
C LYS A 147 1.50 -19.53 -16.98
N ALA A 148 0.99 -20.47 -17.77
CA ALA A 148 0.64 -20.25 -19.18
C ALA A 148 -0.51 -19.24 -19.39
N SER A 149 -1.28 -18.95 -18.35
CA SER A 149 -2.42 -18.02 -18.38
C SER A 149 -2.16 -16.69 -17.68
N PHE A 150 -0.91 -16.42 -17.30
CA PHE A 150 -0.56 -15.18 -16.60
C PHE A 150 -0.75 -13.97 -17.51
N ASP A 151 -1.41 -12.94 -16.97
CA ASP A 151 -1.38 -11.61 -17.55
C ASP A 151 -0.04 -10.91 -17.24
N ALA A 152 0.11 -9.64 -17.65
CA ALA A 152 1.33 -8.89 -17.39
C ALA A 152 1.59 -8.65 -15.89
N HIS A 153 0.54 -8.41 -15.09
CA HIS A 153 0.68 -8.15 -13.66
C HIS A 153 1.07 -9.42 -12.90
N ASP A 154 0.48 -10.56 -13.26
CA ASP A 154 0.83 -11.87 -12.74
C ASP A 154 2.30 -12.20 -13.06
N ARG A 155 2.74 -12.00 -14.30
CA ARG A 155 4.14 -12.25 -14.69
C ARG A 155 5.13 -11.42 -13.87
N VAL A 156 4.90 -10.11 -13.77
CA VAL A 156 5.81 -9.20 -13.05
C VAL A 156 5.83 -9.51 -11.55
N ASN A 157 4.66 -9.73 -10.92
CA ASN A 157 4.62 -10.12 -9.51
C ASN A 157 5.26 -11.48 -9.28
N TYR A 158 5.03 -12.45 -10.18
CA TYR A 158 5.55 -13.80 -10.02
C TYR A 158 7.06 -13.89 -10.23
N ALA A 159 7.61 -13.01 -11.07
CA ALA A 159 9.05 -12.88 -11.30
C ALA A 159 9.79 -12.27 -10.09
N ALA A 160 9.09 -11.55 -9.19
CA ALA A 160 9.70 -10.99 -7.98
C ALA A 160 10.06 -12.10 -6.97
N LEU A 161 11.35 -12.51 -6.98
CA LEU A 161 11.94 -13.47 -6.05
C LEU A 161 12.07 -12.88 -4.65
N SER A 162 12.47 -11.61 -4.56
CA SER A 162 12.48 -10.85 -3.32
C SER A 162 12.19 -9.37 -3.57
N SER A 163 11.58 -8.73 -2.57
CA SER A 163 11.32 -7.29 -2.54
C SER A 163 11.55 -6.76 -1.13
N ARG A 164 12.38 -5.72 -1.02
CA ARG A 164 12.75 -5.09 0.26
C ARG A 164 12.73 -3.58 0.15
N LEU A 165 12.12 -2.92 1.12
CA LEU A 165 12.17 -1.47 1.28
C LEU A 165 13.19 -1.08 2.35
N VAL A 166 14.20 -0.31 1.97
CA VAL A 166 15.30 0.14 2.83
C VAL A 166 15.19 1.65 3.05
N ILE A 167 14.95 2.06 4.31
CA ILE A 167 14.91 3.46 4.71
C ILE A 167 16.29 3.88 5.23
N GLN A 168 16.93 4.83 4.55
CA GLN A 168 18.24 5.41 4.89
C GLN A 168 18.03 6.88 5.28
N LYS A 169 17.67 7.11 6.55
CA LYS A 169 17.29 8.43 7.09
C LYS A 169 18.36 9.50 6.84
N GLU A 170 19.61 9.17 7.11
CA GLU A 170 20.77 10.06 7.09
C GLU A 170 21.10 10.50 5.66
N LYS A 171 20.83 9.62 4.68
CA LYS A 171 20.99 9.92 3.25
C LYS A 171 19.74 10.51 2.62
N LYS A 172 18.63 10.60 3.37
CA LYS A 172 17.29 10.96 2.89
C LYS A 172 16.89 10.13 1.67
N VAL A 173 17.03 8.81 1.77
CA VAL A 173 16.72 7.86 0.68
C VAL A 173 15.80 6.77 1.18
N ILE A 174 14.75 6.49 0.42
CA ILE A 174 13.91 5.29 0.54
C ILE A 174 14.17 4.45 -0.70
N GLN A 175 14.76 3.28 -0.53
CA GLN A 175 15.21 2.43 -1.64
C GLN A 175 14.40 1.14 -1.68
N MET A 176 13.76 0.87 -2.82
CA MET A 176 13.16 -0.42 -3.13
C MET A 176 14.21 -1.28 -3.83
N GLU A 177 14.48 -2.45 -3.25
CA GLU A 177 15.40 -3.45 -3.78
C GLU A 177 14.59 -4.66 -4.24
N LEU A 178 14.77 -5.02 -5.51
CA LEU A 178 14.10 -6.12 -6.16
C LEU A 178 15.10 -7.14 -6.68
N GLU A 179 14.71 -8.38 -6.56
CA GLU A 179 15.34 -9.50 -7.23
C GLU A 179 14.29 -10.12 -8.15
N LEU A 180 14.57 -10.10 -9.45
CA LEU A 180 13.68 -10.57 -10.51
C LEU A 180 14.27 -11.83 -11.16
N ASP A 181 13.40 -12.79 -11.46
CA ASP A 181 13.70 -13.89 -12.36
C ASP A 181 13.72 -13.37 -13.81
N ASP A 182 14.90 -13.00 -14.30
CA ASP A 182 15.12 -12.43 -15.63
C ASP A 182 14.73 -13.39 -16.77
N SER A 183 14.51 -14.68 -16.49
CA SER A 183 13.97 -15.62 -17.49
C SER A 183 12.46 -15.46 -17.71
N MET A 184 11.76 -14.83 -16.75
CA MET A 184 10.31 -14.63 -16.78
C MET A 184 9.90 -13.20 -17.11
N CYS A 185 10.65 -12.22 -16.62
CA CYS A 185 10.34 -10.81 -16.75
C CYS A 185 11.64 -10.02 -16.76
N SER A 186 11.90 -9.25 -17.82
CA SER A 186 13.05 -8.34 -17.81
C SER A 186 12.79 -7.18 -16.84
N VAL A 187 13.87 -6.51 -16.45
CA VAL A 187 13.79 -5.28 -15.67
C VAL A 187 13.01 -4.17 -16.39
N MET A 188 13.08 -4.12 -17.72
CA MET A 188 12.31 -3.15 -18.52
C MET A 188 10.82 -3.45 -18.52
N ASP A 189 10.43 -4.73 -18.62
CA ASP A 189 9.02 -5.13 -18.54
C ASP A 189 8.41 -4.79 -17.18
N TYR A 190 9.18 -5.02 -16.10
CA TYR A 190 8.77 -4.59 -14.75
C TYR A 190 8.52 -3.09 -14.72
N PHE A 191 9.46 -2.32 -15.27
CA PHE A 191 9.37 -0.86 -15.25
C PHE A 191 8.20 -0.35 -16.07
N GLU A 192 7.92 -0.93 -17.24
CA GLU A 192 6.78 -0.54 -18.08
C GLU A 192 5.45 -0.77 -17.37
N ILE A 193 5.27 -1.94 -16.74
CA ILE A 193 4.02 -2.31 -16.06
C ILE A 193 3.82 -1.50 -14.76
N PHE A 194 4.88 -1.18 -14.04
CA PHE A 194 4.80 -0.47 -12.75
C PHE A 194 5.30 0.97 -12.78
N LEU A 195 5.43 1.58 -13.96
CA LEU A 195 5.92 2.95 -14.10
C LEU A 195 5.11 3.94 -13.24
N GLU A 196 3.79 3.92 -13.35
CA GLU A 196 2.90 4.81 -12.60
C GLU A 196 3.06 4.61 -11.09
N ARG A 197 3.17 3.36 -10.64
CA ARG A 197 3.43 3.01 -9.23
C ARG A 197 4.74 3.63 -8.74
N MET A 198 5.81 3.50 -9.53
CA MET A 198 7.14 3.99 -9.16
C MET A 198 7.20 5.52 -9.18
N LEU A 199 6.51 6.18 -10.11
CA LEU A 199 6.35 7.63 -10.11
C LEU A 199 5.59 8.12 -8.88
N MET A 200 4.55 7.40 -8.46
CA MET A 200 3.81 7.69 -7.24
C MET A 200 4.69 7.53 -5.99
N CYS A 201 5.47 6.45 -5.90
CA CYS A 201 6.47 6.26 -4.85
C CYS A 201 7.49 7.42 -4.79
N ARG A 202 7.97 7.89 -5.95
CA ARG A 202 8.89 9.02 -6.02
C ARG A 202 8.30 10.28 -5.39
N ARG A 203 7.08 10.65 -5.80
CA ARG A 203 6.37 11.83 -5.27
C ARG A 203 6.07 11.68 -3.77
N ALA A 204 5.69 10.48 -3.32
CA ALA A 204 5.46 10.20 -1.91
C ALA A 204 6.75 10.34 -1.07
N ALA A 205 7.89 9.86 -1.58
CA ALA A 205 9.16 10.05 -0.90
C ALA A 205 9.54 11.54 -0.79
N GLU A 206 9.25 12.36 -1.81
CA GLU A 206 9.49 13.81 -1.78
C GLU A 206 8.70 14.52 -0.67
N VAL A 207 7.45 14.12 -0.41
CA VAL A 207 6.64 14.64 0.71
C VAL A 207 7.28 14.32 2.08
N LEU A 208 7.97 13.19 2.18
CA LEU A 208 8.74 12.80 3.36
C LEU A 208 10.15 13.42 3.41
N GLY A 209 10.47 14.36 2.51
CA GLY A 209 11.78 14.98 2.39
C GLY A 209 12.89 14.01 1.96
N CYS A 210 12.53 12.91 1.31
CA CYS A 210 13.41 11.84 0.86
C CYS A 210 13.42 11.72 -0.67
N ARG A 211 14.42 11.01 -1.20
CA ARG A 211 14.43 10.54 -2.59
C ARG A 211 14.03 9.07 -2.64
N PHE A 212 13.20 8.69 -3.59
CA PHE A 212 12.95 7.29 -3.90
C PHE A 212 14.03 6.75 -4.84
N LYS A 213 14.43 5.50 -4.63
CA LYS A 213 15.33 4.77 -5.55
C LYS A 213 14.80 3.38 -5.81
N LEU A 214 14.96 2.90 -7.04
CA LEU A 214 14.63 1.53 -7.42
C LEU A 214 15.90 0.82 -7.94
N THR A 215 16.21 -0.32 -7.34
CA THR A 215 17.24 -1.23 -7.83
C THR A 215 16.64 -2.60 -8.10
N ALA A 216 16.86 -3.16 -9.29
CA ALA A 216 16.49 -4.53 -9.63
C ALA A 216 17.73 -5.29 -10.13
N ASN A 217 17.98 -6.49 -9.59
CA ASN A 217 19.13 -7.33 -9.96
C ASN A 217 20.47 -6.58 -9.92
N GLY A 218 20.66 -5.73 -8.91
CA GLY A 218 21.85 -4.89 -8.74
C GLY A 218 21.95 -3.68 -9.66
N SER A 219 21.06 -3.56 -10.66
CA SER A 219 20.99 -2.43 -11.59
C SER A 219 20.13 -1.31 -11.01
N LYS A 220 20.60 -0.05 -11.13
CA LYS A 220 19.84 1.15 -10.71
C LYS A 220 18.93 1.60 -11.84
N LEU A 221 17.65 1.82 -11.52
CA LEU A 221 16.62 2.19 -12.51
C LEU A 221 16.08 3.60 -12.29
N CYS A 222 16.02 4.04 -11.04
CA CYS A 222 15.62 5.39 -10.64
C CYS A 222 16.31 5.79 -9.34
#